data_AF-A0A0F9GAG0-F1
#
_entry.id   AF-A0A0F9GAG0-F1
#
_cell.length_a   1.000
_cell.length_b   1.000
_cell.length_c   1.000
_cell.angle_alpha   90.00
_cell.angle_beta   90.00
_cell.angle_gamma   90.00
#
_symmetry.space_group_name_H-M   'P 1'
#
loop_
_entity.id
_entity.type
_entity.pdbx_description
1 polymer ?
#
loop_
_entity_poly.entity_id
_entity_poly.type
_entity_poly.pdbx_seq_one_letter_code
_entity_poly.pdbx_strand_id
1 'polypeptide(L)'
;MLPEWMTPVADKPGTFLVDPDVFYPAFFEELGVGEDAIDQYQLEIAYGCMKLDASRSARAAGLLKGMKGMTLLVRGDDGRKLRWNHTMHPPGALDITADGNTRERNRAVRTAYRRLRGA
;
A
#
# COMPACT_ATOMS: atom_id res chain seq x y z
N MET A 1 -3.37 -0.26 -18.42
CA MET A 1 -3.52 1.11 -17.86
C MET A 1 -3.11 1.06 -16.41
N LEU A 2 -2.42 2.08 -15.89
CA LEU A 2 -2.13 2.17 -14.45
C LEU A 2 -3.38 2.69 -13.72
N PRO A 3 -3.60 2.30 -12.46
CA PRO A 3 -4.70 2.84 -11.67
C PRO A 3 -4.47 4.32 -11.35
N GLU A 4 -5.55 5.08 -11.15
CA GLU A 4 -5.52 6.53 -10.93
C GLU A 4 -4.71 6.96 -9.71
N TRP A 5 -4.68 6.13 -8.67
CA TRP A 5 -3.89 6.37 -7.45
C TRP A 5 -2.40 6.07 -7.64
N MET A 6 -1.93 5.71 -8.84
CA MET A 6 -0.54 5.30 -9.11
C MET A 6 0.04 6.01 -10.34
N THR A 7 1.07 6.83 -10.12
CA THR A 7 1.75 7.60 -11.17
C THR A 7 3.23 7.23 -11.28
N PRO A 8 3.77 6.88 -12.46
CA PRO A 8 5.19 6.65 -12.63
C PRO A 8 5.98 7.96 -12.49
N VAL A 9 7.15 7.91 -11.86
CA VAL A 9 8.03 9.08 -11.75
C VAL A 9 8.90 9.15 -13.01
N ALA A 10 8.70 10.18 -13.83
CA ALA A 10 9.32 10.33 -15.16
C ALA A 10 10.85 10.08 -15.17
N ASP A 11 11.57 10.70 -14.23
CA ASP A 11 13.04 10.63 -14.18
C ASP A 11 13.59 9.44 -13.36
N LYS A 12 12.73 8.53 -12.89
CA LYS A 12 13.13 7.42 -12.02
C LYS A 12 12.41 6.12 -12.42
N PRO A 13 12.95 5.35 -13.38
CA PRO A 13 12.40 4.05 -13.75
C PRO A 13 12.15 3.14 -12.54
N GLY A 14 11.02 2.43 -12.56
CA GLY A 14 10.57 1.56 -11.46
C GLY A 14 10.22 2.28 -10.15
N THR A 15 10.17 3.61 -10.16
CA THR A 15 9.68 4.41 -9.03
C THR A 15 8.29 4.95 -9.36
N PHE A 16 7.36 4.79 -8.42
CA PHE A 16 5.98 5.24 -8.57
C PHE A 16 5.59 6.10 -7.39
N LEU A 17 4.87 7.18 -7.67
CA LEU A 17 4.08 7.91 -6.69
C LEU A 17 2.75 7.17 -6.51
N VAL A 18 2.35 6.92 -5.27
CA VAL A 18 1.01 6.41 -4.94
C VAL A 18 0.26 7.40 -4.07
N ASP A 19 -1.06 7.37 -4.17
CA ASP A 19 -1.99 8.26 -3.47
C ASP A 19 -3.01 7.46 -2.64
N PRO A 20 -2.74 7.25 -1.35
CA PRO A 20 -3.62 6.48 -0.47
C PRO A 20 -4.93 7.16 -0.12
N ASP A 21 -5.05 8.48 -0.26
CA ASP A 21 -6.33 9.15 -0.09
C ASP A 21 -7.30 8.77 -1.21
N VAL A 22 -6.77 8.33 -2.35
CA VAL A 22 -7.55 7.77 -3.46
C VAL A 22 -7.73 6.25 -3.28
N PHE A 23 -6.70 5.52 -2.82
CA PHE A 23 -6.77 4.06 -2.69
C PHE A 23 -7.55 3.56 -1.47
N TYR A 24 -7.32 4.13 -0.27
CA TYR A 24 -7.86 3.62 0.99
C TYR A 24 -9.39 3.64 1.09
N PRO A 25 -10.11 4.71 0.68
CA PRO A 25 -11.56 4.72 0.80
C PRO A 25 -12.22 3.53 0.09
N ALA A 26 -11.89 3.32 -1.19
CA ALA A 26 -12.40 2.19 -1.97
C ALA A 26 -11.94 0.85 -1.40
N PHE A 27 -10.68 0.75 -0.95
CA PHE A 27 -10.15 -0.48 -0.37
C PHE A 27 -10.86 -0.88 0.94
N PHE A 28 -11.14 0.08 1.83
CA PHE A 28 -11.84 -0.21 3.09
C PHE A 28 -13.30 -0.56 2.87
N GLU A 29 -13.96 0.08 1.90
CA GLU A 29 -15.31 -0.30 1.46
C GLU A 29 -15.34 -1.77 1.00
N GLU A 30 -14.40 -2.18 0.13
CA GLU A 30 -14.28 -3.56 -0.33
C GLU A 30 -13.98 -4.55 0.80
N LEU A 31 -13.18 -4.14 1.79
CA LEU A 31 -12.85 -4.97 2.95
C LEU A 31 -14.03 -5.12 3.92
N GLY A 32 -15.04 -4.24 3.81
CA GLY A 32 -16.17 -4.14 4.73
C GLY A 32 -15.78 -3.55 6.08
N VAL A 33 -14.78 -2.66 6.10
CA VAL A 33 -14.34 -1.94 7.30
C VAL A 33 -14.99 -0.55 7.29
N GLY A 34 -15.87 -0.29 8.26
CA GLY A 34 -16.44 1.04 8.44
C GLY A 34 -15.40 2.04 8.96
N GLU A 35 -15.61 3.33 8.68
CA GLU A 35 -14.67 4.40 9.03
C GLU A 35 -14.27 4.40 10.52
N ASP A 36 -15.24 4.18 11.42
CA ASP A 36 -15.02 4.13 12.87
C ASP A 36 -14.15 2.94 13.34
N ALA A 37 -13.97 1.94 12.48
CA ALA A 37 -13.17 0.75 12.74
C ALA A 37 -11.78 0.82 12.09
N ILE A 38 -11.45 1.92 11.39
CA ILE A 38 -10.13 2.13 10.81
C ILE A 38 -9.16 2.49 11.92
N ASP A 39 -8.32 1.54 12.30
CA ASP A 39 -7.21 1.71 13.21
C ASP A 39 -5.86 1.47 12.53
N GLN A 40 -4.79 1.51 13.32
CA GLN A 40 -3.43 1.23 12.86
C GLN A 40 -3.30 -0.12 12.14
N TYR A 41 -3.97 -1.16 12.67
CA TYR A 41 -3.95 -2.50 12.09
C TYR A 41 -4.52 -2.51 10.67
N GLN A 42 -5.68 -1.86 10.49
CA GLN A 42 -6.33 -1.79 9.18
C GLN A 42 -5.52 -0.97 8.18
N LEU A 43 -4.92 0.15 8.60
CA LEU A 43 -4.05 0.98 7.76
C LEU A 43 -2.84 0.20 7.25
N GLU A 44 -2.22 -0.62 8.10
CA GLU A 44 -1.08 -1.44 7.69
C GLU A 44 -1.46 -2.55 6.70
N ILE A 45 -2.63 -3.16 6.89
CA ILE A 45 -3.18 -4.14 5.94
C ILE A 45 -3.42 -3.48 4.59
N ALA A 46 -4.08 -2.32 4.58
CA ALA A 46 -4.38 -1.57 3.37
C ALA A 46 -3.10 -1.17 2.64
N TYR A 47 -2.10 -0.64 3.35
CA TYR A 47 -0.80 -0.32 2.77
C TYR A 47 -0.11 -1.55 2.17
N GLY A 48 -0.12 -2.69 2.88
CA GLY A 48 0.42 -3.95 2.38
C GLY A 48 -0.25 -4.44 1.10
N CYS A 49 -1.58 -4.33 1.03
CA CYS A 49 -2.36 -4.69 -0.15
C CYS A 49 -2.09 -3.74 -1.32
N MET A 50 -2.03 -2.43 -1.07
CA MET A 50 -1.67 -1.43 -2.08
C MET A 50 -0.32 -1.73 -2.74
N LYS A 51 0.69 -2.18 -1.96
CA LYS A 51 2.00 -2.58 -2.54
C LYS A 51 1.86 -3.74 -3.53
N LEU A 52 1.03 -4.71 -3.21
CA LEU A 52 0.80 -5.87 -4.06
C LEU A 52 0.04 -5.47 -5.34
N ASP A 53 -1.00 -4.65 -5.22
CA ASP A 53 -1.75 -4.14 -6.37
C ASP A 53 -0.87 -3.26 -7.27
N ALA A 54 -0.01 -2.42 -6.68
CA ALA A 54 0.92 -1.59 -7.44
C ALA A 54 1.95 -2.46 -8.19
N SER A 55 2.49 -3.48 -7.55
CA SER A 55 3.41 -4.44 -8.18
C SER A 55 2.75 -5.20 -9.32
N ARG A 56 1.51 -5.67 -9.13
CA ARG A 56 0.72 -6.33 -10.16
C ARG A 56 0.47 -5.40 -11.34
N SER A 57 0.06 -4.16 -11.08
CA SER A 57 -0.23 -3.15 -12.11
C SER A 57 1.01 -2.76 -12.91
N ALA A 58 2.13 -2.51 -12.23
CA ALA A 58 3.40 -2.16 -12.87
C ALA A 58 3.96 -3.30 -13.72
N ARG A 59 3.83 -4.56 -13.27
CA ARG A 59 4.19 -5.74 -14.08
C ARG A 59 3.31 -5.88 -15.31
N ALA A 60 1.99 -5.77 -15.15
CA ALA A 60 1.04 -5.86 -16.25
C ALA A 60 1.26 -4.76 -17.30
N ALA A 61 1.70 -3.57 -16.87
CA ALA A 61 2.07 -2.46 -17.75
C ALA A 61 3.47 -2.60 -18.38
N GLY A 62 4.23 -3.67 -18.08
CA GLY A 62 5.59 -3.88 -18.62
C GLY A 62 6.66 -2.96 -18.03
N LEU A 63 6.33 -2.17 -17.00
CA LEU A 63 7.19 -1.11 -16.45
C LEU A 63 8.31 -1.63 -15.54
N LEU A 64 8.31 -2.93 -15.23
CA LEU A 64 9.32 -3.59 -14.39
C LEU A 64 10.20 -4.58 -15.17
N LYS A 65 10.18 -4.56 -16.51
CA LYS A 65 10.99 -5.48 -17.32
C LYS A 65 12.48 -5.24 -17.05
N GLY A 66 13.18 -6.30 -16.63
CA GLY A 66 14.61 -6.23 -16.29
C GLY A 66 14.92 -5.56 -14.95
N MET A 67 13.91 -5.20 -14.15
CA MET A 67 14.10 -4.57 -12.85
C MET A 67 14.02 -5.59 -11.71
N LYS A 68 14.92 -5.45 -10.72
CA LYS A 68 14.92 -6.31 -9.51
C LYS A 68 13.77 -6.00 -8.54
N GLY A 69 13.10 -4.86 -8.69
CA GLY A 69 12.03 -4.43 -7.81
C GLY A 69 11.46 -3.09 -8.21
N MET A 70 10.58 -2.56 -7.36
CA MET A 70 9.95 -1.26 -7.53
C MET A 70 10.08 -0.45 -6.24
N THR A 71 10.10 0.86 -6.39
CA THR A 71 10.06 1.81 -5.28
C THR A 71 8.71 2.51 -5.28
N LEU A 72 8.03 2.50 -4.14
CA LEU A 72 6.85 3.32 -3.92
C LEU A 72 7.24 4.55 -3.10
N LEU A 73 6.95 5.71 -3.66
CA LEU A 73 6.92 6.98 -2.96
C LEU A 73 5.47 7.29 -2.72
N VAL A 74 5.15 7.81 -1.54
CA VAL A 74 3.78 8.20 -1.30
C VAL A 74 3.68 9.71 -1.28
N ARG A 75 2.62 10.20 -1.91
CA ARG A 75 2.17 11.57 -1.75
C ARG A 75 1.99 11.86 -0.26
N GLY A 76 2.73 12.83 0.23
CA GLY A 76 2.45 13.49 1.50
C GLY A 76 1.88 14.87 1.21
N ASP A 77 1.21 15.44 2.21
CA ASP A 77 0.82 16.85 2.20
C ASP A 77 2.07 17.73 2.08
N ASP A 78 1.98 18.81 1.32
CA ASP A 78 3.04 19.83 1.11
C ASP A 78 4.19 19.47 0.16
N GLY A 79 3.99 18.52 -0.77
CA GLY A 79 4.98 18.26 -1.84
C GLY A 79 6.25 17.55 -1.34
N ARG A 80 6.33 17.22 -0.05
CA ARG A 80 7.33 16.28 0.47
C ARG A 80 6.85 14.87 0.13
N LYS A 81 7.57 14.23 -0.79
CA LYS A 81 7.47 12.79 -1.04
C LYS A 81 7.91 12.08 0.23
N LEU A 82 6.97 11.66 1.05
CA LEU A 82 7.28 10.81 2.18
C LEU A 82 7.54 9.41 1.62
N ARG A 83 8.69 8.82 1.95
CA ARG A 83 8.79 7.37 1.88
C ARG A 83 7.81 6.88 2.93
N TRP A 84 6.58 6.49 2.55
CA TRP A 84 5.63 5.94 3.52
C TRP A 84 6.24 4.70 4.13
N ASN A 85 6.85 4.93 5.28
CA ASN A 85 7.41 3.96 6.17
C ASN A 85 6.27 3.62 7.15
N HIS A 86 6.11 2.34 7.45
CA HIS A 86 5.18 1.85 8.46
C HIS A 86 5.34 2.60 9.80
N THR A 87 6.54 3.08 10.13
CA THR A 87 6.80 3.91 11.33
C THR A 87 6.20 5.32 11.30
N MET A 88 5.54 5.73 10.21
CA MET A 88 4.91 7.06 10.12
C MET A 88 3.40 7.02 10.31
N HIS A 89 2.81 5.84 10.51
CA HIS A 89 1.46 5.81 11.03
C HIS A 89 1.51 6.07 12.54
N PRO A 90 0.64 6.94 13.09
CA PRO A 90 0.59 7.16 14.53
C PRO A 90 0.25 5.82 15.22
N PRO A 91 0.99 5.41 16.26
CA PRO A 91 0.73 4.15 16.93
C PRO A 91 -0.71 4.12 17.47
N GLY A 92 -1.47 3.13 17.02
CA GLY A 92 -2.84 2.87 17.47
C GLY A 92 -2.90 1.75 18.50
N ALA A 93 -4.10 1.47 19.01
CA ALA A 93 -4.32 0.41 20.00
C ALA A 93 -3.91 -0.99 19.51
N LEU A 94 -3.92 -1.21 18.19
CA LEU A 94 -3.51 -2.45 17.51
C LEU A 94 -2.40 -2.15 16.49
N ASP A 95 -1.19 -1.88 16.97
CA ASP A 95 0.01 -1.84 16.13
C ASP A 95 0.66 -3.23 16.06
N ILE A 96 0.56 -3.88 14.89
CA ILE A 96 1.15 -5.21 14.63
C ILE A 96 2.63 -5.16 14.28
N THR A 97 3.25 -3.98 14.34
CA THR A 97 4.69 -3.78 14.20
C THR A 97 5.37 -3.37 15.50
N ALA A 98 4.61 -3.10 16.56
CA ALA A 98 5.13 -2.64 17.86
C ALA A 98 6.17 -3.59 18.47
N ASP A 99 6.07 -4.89 18.18
CA ASP A 99 7.00 -5.95 18.62
C ASP A 99 8.03 -6.35 17.54
N GLY A 100 8.01 -5.71 16.37
CA GLY A 100 8.83 -6.08 15.21
C GLY A 100 8.39 -7.37 14.51
N ASN A 101 7.22 -7.93 14.85
CA ASN A 101 6.72 -9.20 14.31
C ASN A 101 6.14 -9.05 12.90
N THR A 102 7.03 -8.95 11.92
CA THR A 102 6.68 -8.86 10.50
C THR A 102 5.87 -10.05 9.97
N ARG A 103 5.82 -11.19 10.68
CA ARG A 103 5.12 -12.40 10.20
C ARG A 103 3.61 -12.26 10.30
N GLU A 104 3.10 -11.75 11.42
CA GLU A 104 1.66 -11.58 11.64
C GLU A 104 1.08 -10.56 10.66
N ARG A 105 1.76 -9.42 10.50
CA ARG A 105 1.44 -8.45 9.44
C ARG A 105 1.40 -9.07 8.06
N ASN A 106 2.45 -9.79 7.67
CA ASN A 106 2.49 -10.42 6.34
C ASN A 106 1.37 -11.46 6.17
N ARG A 107 0.98 -12.17 7.24
CA ARG A 107 -0.16 -13.10 7.22
C ARG A 107 -1.47 -12.34 7.04
N ALA A 108 -1.71 -11.29 7.82
CA ALA A 108 -2.93 -10.48 7.73
C ALA A 108 -3.10 -9.86 6.34
N VAL A 109 -2.04 -9.25 5.80
CA VAL A 109 -2.01 -8.70 4.44
C VAL A 109 -2.36 -9.78 3.41
N ARG A 110 -1.74 -10.97 3.48
CA ARG A 110 -2.03 -12.07 2.55
C ARG A 110 -3.48 -12.55 2.65
N THR A 111 -4.01 -12.67 3.86
CA THR A 111 -5.40 -13.08 4.10
C THR A 111 -6.38 -12.08 3.49
N ALA A 112 -6.20 -10.79 3.77
CA ALA A 112 -7.04 -9.73 3.21
C ALA A 112 -6.94 -9.69 1.68
N TYR A 113 -5.71 -9.73 1.15
CA TYR A 113 -5.48 -9.69 -0.29
C TYR A 113 -6.07 -10.90 -1.02
N ARG A 114 -5.96 -12.12 -0.46
CA ARG A 114 -6.60 -13.31 -1.01
C ARG A 114 -8.12 -13.18 -1.02
N ARG A 115 -8.72 -12.69 0.07
CA ARG A 115 -10.17 -12.48 0.17
C ARG A 115 -10.67 -11.53 -0.92
N LEU A 116 -9.95 -10.44 -1.17
CA LEU A 116 -10.38 -9.39 -2.09
C LEU A 116 -10.02 -9.63 -3.56
N ARG A 117 -8.91 -10.33 -3.83
CA ARG A 117 -8.33 -10.44 -5.18
C ARG A 117 -8.18 -11.88 -5.67
N GLY A 118 -8.49 -12.89 -4.85
CA GLY A 118 -8.45 -14.31 -5.21
C GLY A 118 -7.04 -14.90 -5.40
N ALA A 119 -6.02 -14.26 -4.82
CA ALA A 119 -4.60 -14.60 -5.01
C ALA A 119 -4.02 -15.65 -4.02
#